data_AF-A0A0C9YLP7-F1
#
_entry.id   AF-A0A0C9YLP7-F1
#
_cell.length_a   1.000
_cell.length_b   1.000
_cell.length_c   1.000
_cell.angle_alpha   90.00
_cell.angle_beta   90.00
_cell.angle_gamma   90.00
#
_symmetry.space_group_name_H-M   'P 1'
#
loop_
_entity.id
_entity.type
_entity.pdbx_description
1 polymer ?
#
loop_
_entity_poly.entity_id
_entity_poly.type
_entity_poly.pdbx_seq_one_letter_code
_entity_poly.pdbx_strand_id
1 'polypeptide(L)'
;LSTKGGSPMELGSGFGGLAYGWVLGRQKDKELINFRPHNVAMVNLGTFILWFGWLSFNGGCMYGANLCAVMAIWNAMLSPTFAGIVWCLLDHRLEQKYSMVGFCSGSIAGLVAATVAAGYLQPWASVIMGIVSGVVCNYRTKAKLILGIDDAFDIFAVHAVGGIISLLSNGIFASHSVIALDGINVNVNGGWVDHNWKQLYVQFDYICAASGYTFLVMAIIAKAIDMIHGLQLRMTPEGESVGLDEIEIGEYANDYVEVRRHFYNLSALGEHKGDSSASDLFVSGDKNGSSNLRKSIHLLWLEDSTKSGDPPGKLAFSTRGCH
;
A
#
# COMPACT_ATOMS: atom_id res chain seq x y z
N LEU A 1 -13.86 -13.14 -20.99
CA LEU A 1 -14.35 -13.37 -19.62
C LEU A 1 -13.57 -12.48 -18.65
N SER A 2 -14.08 -11.29 -18.38
CA SER A 2 -13.56 -10.34 -17.41
C SER A 2 -14.77 -9.63 -16.83
N THR A 3 -14.78 -9.39 -15.51
CA THR A 3 -15.80 -8.49 -14.94
C THR A 3 -15.72 -7.17 -15.72
N LYS A 4 -16.87 -6.64 -16.10
CA LYS A 4 -16.94 -5.50 -17.03
C LYS A 4 -16.43 -4.27 -16.26
N GLY A 5 -15.13 -3.97 -16.40
CA GLY A 5 -14.43 -2.86 -15.74
C GLY A 5 -13.18 -3.25 -14.94
N GLY A 6 -13.07 -4.50 -14.50
CA GLY A 6 -11.96 -4.92 -13.63
C GLY A 6 -10.60 -5.00 -14.32
N SER A 7 -10.54 -5.57 -15.53
CA SER A 7 -9.26 -5.79 -16.22
C SER A 7 -8.51 -4.50 -16.59
N PRO A 8 -9.17 -3.45 -17.13
CA PRO A 8 -8.50 -2.18 -17.38
C PRO A 8 -8.02 -1.49 -16.10
N MET A 9 -8.72 -1.68 -14.97
CA MET A 9 -8.37 -1.04 -13.71
C MET A 9 -7.06 -1.61 -13.13
N GLU A 10 -6.94 -2.94 -13.03
CA GLU A 10 -5.79 -3.55 -12.36
C GLU A 10 -4.52 -3.55 -13.22
N LEU A 11 -4.65 -3.90 -14.52
CA LEU A 11 -3.53 -3.81 -15.45
C LEU A 11 -3.17 -2.34 -15.73
N GLY A 12 -4.17 -1.48 -15.86
CA GLY A 12 -3.99 -0.05 -16.12
C GLY A 12 -3.22 0.67 -15.01
N SER A 13 -3.70 0.54 -13.77
CA SER A 13 -3.04 1.14 -12.61
C SER A 13 -1.68 0.50 -12.33
N GLY A 14 -1.58 -0.83 -12.43
CA GLY A 14 -0.35 -1.58 -12.22
C GLY A 14 0.78 -1.23 -13.19
N PHE A 15 0.54 -1.36 -14.49
CA PHE A 15 1.54 -1.02 -15.51
C PHE A 15 1.73 0.49 -15.69
N GLY A 16 0.69 1.29 -15.40
CA GLY A 16 0.80 2.75 -15.37
C GLY A 16 1.72 3.22 -14.25
N GLY A 17 1.58 2.66 -13.04
CA GLY A 17 2.50 2.91 -11.92
C GLY A 17 3.93 2.51 -12.23
N LEU A 18 4.12 1.35 -12.88
CA LEU A 18 5.45 0.91 -13.33
C LEU A 18 6.07 1.88 -14.34
N ALA A 19 5.29 2.33 -15.33
CA ALA A 19 5.75 3.30 -16.32
C ALA A 19 6.11 4.65 -15.66
N TYR A 20 5.30 5.09 -14.69
CA TYR A 20 5.53 6.32 -13.94
C TYR A 20 6.84 6.25 -13.12
N GLY A 21 7.03 5.18 -12.36
CA GLY A 21 8.27 4.95 -11.60
C GLY A 21 9.50 4.82 -12.50
N TRP A 22 9.34 4.25 -13.69
CA TRP A 22 10.42 4.18 -14.69
C TRP A 22 10.80 5.56 -15.25
N VAL A 23 9.84 6.44 -15.50
CA VAL A 23 10.09 7.80 -16.04
C VAL A 23 10.73 8.72 -15.00
N LEU A 24 10.27 8.71 -13.74
CA LEU A 24 10.76 9.60 -12.68
C LEU A 24 12.06 9.14 -12.02
N GLY A 25 12.41 7.87 -12.22
CA GLY A 25 13.60 7.27 -11.63
C GLY A 25 13.48 7.03 -10.13
N ARG A 26 14.47 6.32 -9.60
CA ARG A 26 14.48 5.76 -8.24
C ARG A 26 14.65 6.83 -7.14
N GLN A 27 14.08 6.62 -5.96
CA GLN A 27 14.41 7.39 -4.75
C GLN A 27 15.83 7.08 -4.27
N LYS A 28 16.39 7.94 -3.41
CA LYS A 28 17.73 7.73 -2.84
C LYS A 28 17.74 6.45 -1.98
N ASP A 29 18.76 5.62 -2.13
CA ASP A 29 18.85 4.30 -1.46
C ASP A 29 18.71 4.33 0.06
N LYS A 30 19.03 5.45 0.72
CA LYS A 30 18.85 5.64 2.16
C LYS A 30 17.38 5.61 2.59
N GLU A 31 16.46 5.99 1.72
CA GLU A 31 15.02 6.00 2.01
C GLU A 31 14.38 4.62 1.79
N LEU A 32 14.93 3.83 0.86
CA LEU A 32 14.45 2.48 0.55
C LEU A 32 14.73 1.45 1.66
N ILE A 33 15.80 1.65 2.45
CA ILE A 33 16.20 0.73 3.53
C ILE A 33 15.33 0.92 4.80
N ASN A 34 14.70 2.08 4.95
CA ASN A 34 13.95 2.48 6.15
C ASN A 34 12.47 2.75 5.88
N PHE A 35 11.86 2.11 4.87
CA PHE A 35 10.43 2.26 4.59
C PHE A 35 9.59 1.51 5.63
N ARG A 36 9.48 2.09 6.83
CA ARG A 36 8.57 1.65 7.87
C ARG A 36 7.20 2.28 7.62
N PRO A 37 6.08 1.54 7.72
CA PRO A 37 4.75 2.10 7.59
C PRO A 37 4.60 3.27 8.57
N HIS A 38 4.19 4.44 8.05
CA HIS A 38 3.98 5.64 8.85
C HIS A 38 2.96 5.41 9.96
N ASN A 39 1.87 4.68 9.67
CA ASN A 39 0.87 4.29 10.66
C ASN A 39 0.18 2.98 10.27
N VAL A 40 0.43 1.91 11.04
CA VAL A 40 -0.15 0.57 10.80
C VAL A 40 -1.66 0.55 11.02
N ALA A 41 -2.19 1.36 11.96
CA ALA A 41 -3.62 1.43 12.20
C ALA A 41 -4.36 2.05 11.01
N MET A 42 -3.77 3.06 10.35
CA MET A 42 -4.32 3.65 9.13
C MET A 42 -4.30 2.69 7.95
N VAL A 43 -3.24 1.89 7.79
CA VAL A 43 -3.19 0.82 6.78
C VAL A 43 -4.33 -0.18 6.98
N ASN A 44 -4.55 -0.59 8.23
CA ASN A 44 -5.62 -1.52 8.58
C ASN A 44 -7.02 -0.92 8.31
N LEU A 45 -7.26 0.33 8.75
CA LEU A 45 -8.52 1.03 8.49
C LEU A 45 -8.79 1.18 6.99
N GLY A 46 -7.78 1.60 6.22
CA GLY A 46 -7.85 1.69 4.77
C GLY A 46 -8.17 0.34 4.12
N THR A 47 -7.56 -0.73 4.60
CA THR A 47 -7.83 -2.11 4.13
C THR A 47 -9.28 -2.50 4.37
N PHE A 48 -9.85 -2.21 5.54
CA PHE A 48 -11.26 -2.51 5.83
C PHE A 48 -12.23 -1.73 4.96
N ILE A 49 -11.98 -0.43 4.77
CA ILE A 49 -12.82 0.41 3.90
C ILE A 49 -12.74 -0.09 2.45
N LEU A 50 -11.53 -0.41 1.98
CA LEU A 50 -11.31 -0.97 0.64
C LEU A 50 -12.03 -2.30 0.49
N TRP A 51 -11.90 -3.23 1.45
CA TRP A 51 -12.53 -4.53 1.39
C TRP A 51 -14.06 -4.41 1.34
N PHE A 52 -14.64 -3.62 2.24
CA PHE A 52 -16.08 -3.36 2.25
C PHE A 52 -16.56 -2.76 0.93
N GLY A 53 -15.86 -1.76 0.40
CA GLY A 53 -16.16 -1.16 -0.90
C GLY A 53 -16.03 -2.17 -2.04
N TRP A 54 -15.04 -3.06 -1.98
CA TRP A 54 -14.76 -4.06 -3.01
C TRP A 54 -15.87 -5.10 -3.16
N LEU A 55 -16.59 -5.41 -2.09
CA LEU A 55 -17.76 -6.28 -2.16
C LEU A 55 -18.83 -5.69 -3.07
N SER A 56 -19.12 -4.41 -2.87
CA SER A 56 -20.05 -3.66 -3.72
C SER A 56 -19.52 -3.50 -5.14
N PHE A 57 -18.22 -3.29 -5.30
CA PHE A 57 -17.57 -3.20 -6.61
C PHE A 57 -17.75 -4.51 -7.41
N ASN A 58 -17.37 -5.65 -6.83
CA ASN A 58 -17.46 -6.95 -7.49
C ASN A 58 -18.90 -7.43 -7.71
N GLY A 59 -19.78 -7.26 -6.72
CA GLY A 59 -21.20 -7.58 -6.85
C GLY A 59 -21.90 -6.68 -7.87
N GLY A 60 -21.62 -5.38 -7.83
CA GLY A 60 -22.20 -4.38 -8.73
C GLY A 60 -21.83 -4.57 -10.19
N CYS A 61 -20.63 -5.09 -10.47
CA CYS A 61 -20.19 -5.44 -11.83
C CYS A 61 -21.05 -6.55 -12.49
N MET A 62 -21.95 -7.21 -11.76
CA MET A 62 -22.88 -8.19 -12.32
C MET A 62 -24.19 -7.56 -12.85
N TYR A 63 -24.36 -6.24 -12.71
CA TYR A 63 -25.46 -5.43 -13.25
C TYR A 63 -26.87 -5.94 -12.93
N GLY A 64 -27.03 -6.57 -11.77
CA GLY A 64 -28.33 -7.05 -11.31
C GLY A 64 -28.25 -7.69 -9.93
N ALA A 65 -29.39 -7.71 -9.24
CA ALA A 65 -29.58 -8.47 -8.02
C ALA A 65 -29.88 -9.94 -8.38
N ASN A 66 -28.84 -10.66 -8.80
CA ASN A 66 -28.93 -12.05 -9.24
C ASN A 66 -27.95 -12.95 -8.46
N LEU A 67 -28.04 -14.26 -8.66
CA LEU A 67 -27.17 -15.23 -7.99
C LEU A 67 -25.70 -15.07 -8.40
N CYS A 68 -25.42 -14.57 -9.61
CA CYS A 68 -24.05 -14.27 -10.04
C CYS A 68 -23.42 -13.15 -9.18
N ALA A 69 -24.17 -12.11 -8.82
CA ALA A 69 -23.72 -11.07 -7.90
C ALA A 69 -23.39 -11.61 -6.50
N VAL A 70 -24.21 -12.54 -5.98
CA VAL A 70 -23.95 -13.20 -4.70
C VAL A 70 -22.65 -14.02 -4.77
N MET A 71 -22.43 -14.76 -5.86
CA MET A 71 -21.19 -15.51 -6.08
C MET A 71 -19.97 -14.58 -6.16
N ALA A 72 -20.08 -13.44 -6.84
CA ALA A 72 -19.02 -12.45 -6.92
C ALA A 72 -18.65 -11.88 -5.55
N ILE A 73 -19.64 -11.56 -4.72
CA ILE A 73 -19.42 -11.10 -3.34
C ILE A 73 -18.74 -12.19 -2.51
N TRP A 74 -19.19 -13.45 -2.64
CA TRP A 74 -18.61 -14.56 -1.87
C TRP A 74 -17.14 -14.82 -2.24
N ASN A 75 -16.83 -14.81 -3.53
CA ASN A 75 -15.46 -14.94 -4.03
C ASN A 75 -14.58 -13.76 -3.60
N ALA A 76 -15.16 -12.55 -3.48
CA ALA A 76 -14.50 -11.37 -2.94
C ALA A 76 -14.33 -11.38 -1.41
N MET A 77 -14.89 -12.37 -0.70
CA MET A 77 -14.57 -12.65 0.70
C MET A 77 -13.49 -13.73 0.81
N LEU A 78 -13.61 -14.80 0.03
CA LEU A 78 -12.72 -15.96 0.10
C LEU A 78 -11.30 -15.64 -0.39
N SER A 79 -11.16 -15.12 -1.62
CA SER A 79 -9.86 -14.82 -2.22
C SER A 79 -8.95 -13.97 -1.32
N PRO A 80 -9.37 -12.78 -0.84
CA PRO A 80 -8.53 -11.97 0.05
C PRO A 80 -8.25 -12.59 1.41
N THR A 81 -9.18 -13.36 1.98
CA THR A 81 -8.95 -14.05 3.26
C THR A 81 -7.76 -15.02 3.14
N PHE A 82 -7.77 -15.86 2.11
CA PHE A 82 -6.68 -16.83 1.91
C PHE A 82 -5.39 -16.17 1.43
N ALA A 83 -5.46 -15.13 0.61
CA ALA A 83 -4.28 -14.36 0.21
C ALA A 83 -3.59 -13.69 1.40
N GLY A 84 -4.36 -13.06 2.30
CA GLY A 84 -3.86 -12.43 3.53
C GLY A 84 -3.22 -13.44 4.49
N ILE A 85 -3.86 -14.61 4.69
CA ILE A 85 -3.29 -15.69 5.51
C ILE A 85 -1.95 -16.16 4.94
N VAL A 86 -1.91 -16.48 3.64
CA VAL A 86 -0.70 -17.01 3.00
C VAL A 86 0.43 -15.99 3.02
N TRP A 87 0.14 -14.72 2.74
CA TRP A 87 1.15 -13.67 2.81
C TRP A 87 1.72 -13.54 4.23
N CYS A 88 0.86 -13.54 5.25
CA CYS A 88 1.28 -13.46 6.64
C CYS A 88 2.14 -14.68 7.04
N LEU A 89 1.82 -15.88 6.56
CA LEU A 89 2.62 -17.09 6.77
C LEU A 89 3.99 -17.02 6.07
N LEU A 90 4.04 -16.46 4.86
CA LEU A 90 5.30 -16.28 4.12
C LEU A 90 6.23 -15.27 4.81
N ASP A 91 5.67 -14.18 5.33
CA ASP A 91 6.45 -13.19 6.10
C ASP A 91 6.89 -13.79 7.44
N HIS A 92 6.01 -14.54 8.11
CA HIS A 92 6.35 -15.23 9.35
C HIS A 92 7.51 -16.22 9.19
N ARG A 93 7.62 -16.91 8.04
CA ARG A 93 8.76 -17.80 7.76
C ARG A 93 10.11 -17.08 7.88
N LEU A 94 10.19 -15.83 7.42
CA LEU A 94 11.45 -15.08 7.37
C LEU A 94 11.70 -14.27 8.65
N GLU A 95 10.67 -13.61 9.17
CA GLU A 95 10.78 -12.67 10.30
C GLU A 95 10.44 -13.31 11.65
N GLN A 96 9.90 -14.53 11.64
CA GLN A 96 9.41 -15.26 12.82
C GLN A 96 8.37 -14.47 13.64
N LYS A 97 7.67 -13.52 13.00
CA LYS A 97 6.64 -12.66 13.57
C LYS A 97 5.48 -12.53 12.60
N TYR A 98 4.26 -12.37 13.11
CA TYR A 98 3.09 -12.10 12.29
C TYR A 98 2.97 -10.60 12.02
N SER A 99 2.90 -10.24 10.74
CA SER A 99 2.84 -8.85 10.29
C SER A 99 1.40 -8.46 9.94
N MET A 100 0.85 -7.47 10.63
CA MET A 100 -0.45 -6.90 10.29
C MET A 100 -0.42 -6.24 8.90
N VAL A 101 0.68 -5.57 8.57
CA VAL A 101 0.86 -4.95 7.24
C VAL A 101 0.95 -6.03 6.17
N GLY A 102 1.65 -7.14 6.44
CA GLY A 102 1.69 -8.29 5.51
C GLY A 102 0.30 -8.89 5.27
N PHE A 103 -0.50 -9.05 6.33
CA PHE A 103 -1.90 -9.50 6.20
C PHE A 103 -2.74 -8.53 5.35
N CYS A 104 -2.62 -7.22 5.60
CA CYS A 104 -3.31 -6.19 4.82
C CYS A 104 -2.89 -6.23 3.34
N SER A 105 -1.59 -6.23 3.04
CA SER A 105 -1.05 -6.30 1.67
C SER A 105 -1.52 -7.57 0.93
N GLY A 106 -1.49 -8.72 1.61
CA GLY A 106 -2.00 -9.97 1.04
C GLY A 106 -3.50 -9.95 0.81
N SER A 107 -4.27 -9.35 1.71
CA SER A 107 -5.72 -9.19 1.54
C SER A 107 -6.03 -8.32 0.32
N ILE A 108 -5.32 -7.21 0.13
CA ILE A 108 -5.48 -6.37 -1.07
C ILE A 108 -5.08 -7.14 -2.34
N ALA A 109 -3.98 -7.91 -2.34
CA ALA A 109 -3.61 -8.74 -3.49
C ALA A 109 -4.71 -9.74 -3.86
N GLY A 110 -5.33 -10.40 -2.87
CA GLY A 110 -6.46 -11.29 -3.12
C GLY A 110 -7.75 -10.56 -3.56
N LEU A 111 -7.97 -9.31 -3.13
CA LEU A 111 -9.08 -8.48 -3.61
C LEU A 111 -8.89 -8.10 -5.08
N VAL A 112 -7.70 -7.65 -5.46
CA VAL A 112 -7.30 -7.39 -6.84
C VAL A 112 -7.48 -8.65 -7.69
N ALA A 113 -7.03 -9.80 -7.20
CA ALA A 113 -7.22 -11.07 -7.89
C ALA A 113 -8.71 -11.43 -8.02
N ALA A 114 -9.56 -11.08 -7.05
CA ALA A 114 -10.99 -11.28 -7.15
C ALA A 114 -11.65 -10.34 -8.17
N THR A 115 -11.12 -9.12 -8.37
CA THR A 115 -11.71 -8.09 -9.25
C THR A 115 -12.17 -8.63 -10.59
N VAL A 116 -11.30 -9.35 -11.31
CA VAL A 116 -11.59 -9.77 -12.69
C VAL A 116 -12.34 -11.12 -12.74
N ALA A 117 -12.21 -11.93 -11.70
CA ALA A 117 -12.58 -13.34 -11.72
C ALA A 117 -13.80 -13.70 -10.85
N ALA A 118 -14.18 -12.86 -9.89
CA ALA A 118 -15.17 -13.18 -8.87
C ALA A 118 -16.54 -13.62 -9.43
N GLY A 119 -16.98 -13.05 -10.55
CA GLY A 119 -18.27 -13.40 -11.18
C GLY A 119 -18.27 -14.68 -12.02
N TYR A 120 -17.13 -15.35 -12.20
CA TYR A 120 -17.03 -16.49 -13.12
C TYR A 120 -16.48 -17.77 -12.50
N LEU A 121 -15.87 -17.66 -11.32
CA LEU A 121 -15.23 -18.78 -10.64
C LEU A 121 -16.18 -19.44 -9.64
N GLN A 122 -16.01 -20.75 -9.48
CA GLN A 122 -16.56 -21.47 -8.35
C GLN A 122 -15.82 -21.08 -7.04
N PRO A 123 -16.44 -21.18 -5.85
CA PRO A 123 -15.84 -20.74 -4.59
C PRO A 123 -14.51 -21.44 -4.26
N TRP A 124 -14.39 -22.73 -4.59
CA TRP A 124 -13.15 -23.47 -4.40
C TRP A 124 -12.00 -22.92 -5.27
N ALA A 125 -12.29 -22.45 -6.48
CA ALA A 125 -11.29 -21.88 -7.38
C ALA A 125 -10.85 -20.49 -6.92
N SER A 126 -11.76 -19.73 -6.31
CA SER A 126 -11.44 -18.43 -5.70
C SER A 126 -10.42 -18.58 -4.55
N VAL A 127 -10.52 -19.65 -3.75
CA VAL A 127 -9.52 -19.96 -2.71
C VAL A 127 -8.14 -20.22 -3.31
N ILE A 128 -8.05 -21.04 -4.37
CA ILE A 128 -6.77 -21.34 -5.04
C ILE A 128 -6.17 -20.06 -5.62
N MET A 129 -6.99 -19.25 -6.30
CA MET A 129 -6.54 -17.97 -6.85
C MET A 129 -6.03 -17.02 -5.77
N GLY A 130 -6.72 -16.92 -4.62
CA GLY A 130 -6.28 -16.13 -3.47
C GLY A 130 -4.92 -16.58 -2.94
N ILE A 131 -4.73 -17.89 -2.76
CA ILE A 131 -3.44 -18.48 -2.34
C ILE A 131 -2.34 -18.12 -3.34
N VAL A 132 -2.57 -18.37 -4.63
CA VAL A 132 -1.58 -18.11 -5.69
C VAL A 132 -1.24 -16.62 -5.77
N SER A 133 -2.24 -15.75 -5.70
CA SER A 133 -2.04 -14.31 -5.67
C SER A 133 -1.21 -13.88 -4.47
N GLY A 134 -1.56 -14.34 -3.26
CA GLY A 134 -0.79 -14.05 -2.05
C GLY A 134 0.68 -14.47 -2.15
N VAL A 135 0.95 -15.66 -2.68
CA VAL A 135 2.34 -16.15 -2.88
C VAL A 135 3.09 -15.29 -3.89
N VAL A 136 2.54 -15.14 -5.09
CA VAL A 136 3.25 -14.53 -6.22
C VAL A 136 3.45 -13.04 -5.99
N CYS A 137 2.44 -12.33 -5.47
CA CYS A 137 2.55 -10.91 -5.15
C CYS A 137 3.56 -10.68 -4.01
N ASN A 138 3.61 -11.52 -2.97
CA ASN A 138 4.62 -11.42 -1.89
C ASN A 138 6.06 -11.56 -2.42
N TYR A 139 6.31 -12.52 -3.32
CA TYR A 139 7.64 -12.64 -3.92
C TYR A 139 7.95 -11.49 -4.87
N ARG A 140 6.94 -10.94 -5.55
CA ARG A 140 7.15 -9.86 -6.51
C ARG A 140 7.49 -8.52 -5.86
N THR A 141 6.98 -8.21 -4.67
CA THR A 141 7.38 -6.98 -3.95
C THR A 141 8.90 -6.93 -3.71
N LYS A 142 9.57 -8.09 -3.60
CA LYS A 142 11.03 -8.18 -3.45
C LYS A 142 11.79 -7.95 -4.76
N ALA A 143 11.11 -8.04 -5.92
CA ALA A 143 11.75 -7.86 -7.22
C ALA A 143 12.17 -6.40 -7.48
N LYS A 144 11.59 -5.40 -6.79
CA LYS A 144 11.98 -3.99 -6.92
C LYS A 144 13.45 -3.74 -6.53
N LEU A 145 13.94 -4.47 -5.53
CA LEU A 145 15.35 -4.43 -5.11
C LEU A 145 16.31 -4.89 -6.22
N ILE A 146 15.86 -5.80 -7.08
CA ILE A 146 16.67 -6.41 -8.15
C ILE A 146 16.56 -5.60 -9.44
N LEU A 147 15.35 -5.14 -9.79
CA LEU A 147 15.09 -4.43 -11.05
C LEU A 147 15.46 -2.95 -11.00
N GLY A 148 15.69 -2.39 -9.82
CA GLY A 148 16.07 -0.99 -9.65
C GLY A 148 15.00 0.02 -10.05
N ILE A 149 13.77 -0.43 -10.26
CA ILE A 149 12.58 0.41 -10.46
C ILE A 149 11.91 0.58 -9.12
N ASP A 150 11.71 1.83 -8.73
CA ASP A 150 11.07 2.19 -7.48
C ASP A 150 9.55 2.16 -7.64
N ASP A 151 8.93 1.19 -7.00
CA ASP A 151 7.48 1.11 -6.87
C ASP A 151 7.14 1.34 -5.39
N ALA A 152 6.96 2.63 -5.06
CA ALA A 152 6.84 3.10 -3.68
C ALA A 152 5.71 2.42 -2.90
N PHE A 153 4.63 2.04 -3.58
CA PHE A 153 3.44 1.43 -2.97
C PHE A 153 3.22 -0.03 -3.39
N ASP A 154 4.22 -0.66 -4.04
CA ASP A 154 4.10 -2.01 -4.58
C ASP A 154 2.89 -2.18 -5.54
N ILE A 155 2.49 -1.10 -6.24
CA ILE A 155 1.32 -1.05 -7.12
C ILE A 155 1.46 -2.07 -8.25
N PHE A 156 2.64 -2.18 -8.85
CA PHE A 156 2.90 -3.18 -9.88
C PHE A 156 2.79 -4.60 -9.32
N ALA A 157 3.42 -4.86 -8.16
CA ALA A 157 3.45 -6.19 -7.57
C ALA A 157 2.06 -6.67 -7.12
N VAL A 158 1.20 -5.76 -6.66
CA VAL A 158 -0.15 -6.09 -6.21
C VAL A 158 -1.16 -6.00 -7.36
N HIS A 159 -1.27 -4.85 -8.02
CA HIS A 159 -2.29 -4.60 -9.06
C HIS A 159 -1.98 -5.28 -10.39
N ALA A 160 -0.78 -5.08 -10.97
CA ALA A 160 -0.47 -5.67 -12.27
C ALA A 160 -0.41 -7.19 -12.18
N VAL A 161 0.38 -7.72 -11.23
CA VAL A 161 0.57 -9.17 -11.09
C VAL A 161 -0.69 -9.86 -10.57
N GLY A 162 -1.41 -9.25 -9.61
CA GLY A 162 -2.71 -9.76 -9.16
C GLY A 162 -3.74 -9.79 -10.29
N GLY A 163 -3.79 -8.73 -11.12
CA GLY A 163 -4.64 -8.67 -12.31
C GLY A 163 -4.31 -9.73 -13.36
N ILE A 164 -3.02 -9.99 -13.60
CA ILE A 164 -2.55 -11.09 -14.49
C ILE A 164 -3.01 -12.44 -13.95
N ILE A 165 -2.80 -12.70 -12.65
CA ILE A 165 -3.22 -13.96 -12.00
C ILE A 165 -4.73 -14.14 -12.12
N SER A 166 -5.50 -13.07 -11.93
CA SER A 166 -6.95 -13.09 -12.08
C SER A 166 -7.39 -13.46 -13.51
N LEU A 167 -6.80 -12.82 -14.52
CA LEU A 167 -7.11 -13.06 -15.93
C LEU A 167 -6.73 -14.48 -16.37
N LEU A 168 -5.57 -14.98 -15.96
CA LEU A 168 -5.17 -16.36 -16.19
C LEU A 168 -6.11 -17.33 -15.47
N SER A 169 -6.51 -17.01 -14.24
CA SER A 169 -7.48 -17.81 -13.47
C SER A 169 -8.84 -17.86 -14.16
N ASN A 170 -9.30 -16.79 -14.80
CA ASN A 170 -10.49 -16.82 -15.67
C ASN A 170 -10.29 -17.71 -16.90
N GLY A 171 -9.08 -17.76 -17.47
CA GLY A 171 -8.76 -18.67 -18.56
C GLY A 171 -8.91 -20.14 -18.18
N ILE A 172 -8.59 -20.47 -16.93
CA ILE A 172 -8.54 -21.86 -16.45
C ILE A 172 -9.85 -22.24 -15.75
N PHE A 173 -10.26 -21.48 -14.72
CA PHE A 173 -11.28 -21.86 -13.74
C PHE A 173 -12.65 -21.23 -13.96
N ALA A 174 -12.84 -20.36 -14.95
CA ALA A 174 -14.17 -19.85 -15.25
C ALA A 174 -15.11 -21.01 -15.59
N SER A 175 -16.34 -20.96 -15.05
CA SER A 175 -17.31 -22.03 -15.24
C SER A 175 -18.66 -21.48 -15.71
N HIS A 176 -19.20 -22.12 -16.75
CA HIS A 176 -20.48 -21.87 -17.38
C HIS A 176 -21.60 -21.91 -16.36
N SER A 177 -21.55 -22.84 -15.41
CA SER A 177 -22.57 -22.95 -14.36
C SER A 177 -22.64 -21.72 -13.45
N VAL A 178 -21.53 -20.97 -13.30
CA VAL A 178 -21.50 -19.71 -12.54
C VAL A 178 -21.93 -18.56 -13.45
N ILE A 179 -21.41 -18.51 -14.67
CA ILE A 179 -21.74 -17.48 -15.66
C ILE A 179 -23.26 -17.44 -15.93
N ALA A 180 -23.88 -18.61 -16.09
CA ALA A 180 -25.30 -18.75 -16.39
C ALA A 180 -26.23 -18.31 -15.24
N LEU A 181 -25.71 -18.08 -14.02
CA LEU A 181 -26.50 -17.60 -12.88
C LEU A 181 -27.01 -16.16 -13.04
N ASP A 182 -26.50 -15.42 -14.02
CA ASP A 182 -27.01 -14.09 -14.34
C ASP A 182 -28.34 -14.12 -15.11
N GLY A 183 -28.74 -15.29 -15.64
CA GLY A 183 -29.95 -15.48 -16.43
C GLY A 183 -29.90 -14.93 -17.87
N ILE A 184 -28.76 -14.38 -18.29
CA ILE A 184 -28.57 -13.71 -19.59
C ILE A 184 -27.51 -14.44 -20.42
N ASN A 185 -26.37 -14.76 -19.83
CA ASN A 185 -25.21 -15.35 -20.51
C ASN A 185 -25.24 -16.89 -20.45
N VAL A 186 -26.40 -17.48 -20.73
CA VAL A 186 -26.63 -18.93 -20.59
C VAL A 186 -25.93 -19.81 -21.62
N ASN A 187 -25.37 -19.23 -22.69
CA ASN A 187 -24.67 -19.94 -23.76
C ASN A 187 -23.16 -19.63 -23.81
N VAL A 188 -22.63 -18.97 -22.77
CA VAL A 188 -21.22 -18.56 -22.73
C VAL A 188 -20.38 -19.66 -22.06
N ASN A 189 -19.55 -20.34 -22.84
CA ASN A 189 -18.60 -21.31 -22.31
C ASN A 189 -17.61 -20.63 -21.36
N GLY A 190 -17.26 -21.28 -20.26
CA GLY A 190 -16.25 -20.82 -19.33
C GLY A 190 -14.82 -21.04 -19.84
N GLY A 191 -13.93 -21.43 -18.93
CA GLY A 191 -12.52 -21.68 -19.19
C GLY A 191 -12.22 -23.15 -19.46
N TRP A 192 -11.01 -23.57 -19.09
CA TRP A 192 -10.56 -24.95 -19.23
C TRP A 192 -11.42 -25.97 -18.48
N VAL A 193 -11.99 -25.57 -17.33
CA VAL A 193 -12.91 -26.43 -16.56
C VAL A 193 -14.14 -26.87 -17.39
N ASP A 194 -14.58 -26.07 -18.37
CA ASP A 194 -15.66 -26.42 -19.28
C ASP A 194 -15.16 -26.87 -20.67
N HIS A 195 -13.91 -27.35 -20.75
CA HIS A 195 -13.25 -27.78 -21.99
C HIS A 195 -13.09 -26.67 -23.05
N ASN A 196 -13.17 -25.40 -22.67
CA ASN A 196 -12.88 -24.28 -23.56
C ASN A 196 -11.41 -23.87 -23.48
N TRP A 197 -10.55 -24.64 -24.14
CA TRP A 197 -9.09 -24.42 -24.13
C TRP A 197 -8.68 -23.09 -24.74
N LYS A 198 -9.52 -22.55 -25.64
CA LYS A 198 -9.31 -21.26 -26.31
C LYS A 198 -9.29 -20.10 -25.32
N GLN A 199 -9.97 -20.23 -24.18
CA GLN A 199 -10.11 -19.10 -23.27
C GLN A 199 -8.77 -18.60 -22.72
N LEU A 200 -7.81 -19.50 -22.44
CA LEU A 200 -6.53 -19.09 -21.87
C LEU A 200 -5.71 -18.19 -22.80
N TYR A 201 -5.62 -18.52 -24.09
CA TYR A 201 -4.87 -17.67 -25.02
C TYR A 201 -5.54 -16.31 -25.22
N VAL A 202 -6.88 -16.25 -25.20
CA VAL A 202 -7.62 -14.98 -25.30
C VAL A 202 -7.29 -14.07 -24.12
N GLN A 203 -7.21 -14.62 -22.90
CA GLN A 203 -6.82 -13.84 -21.72
C GLN A 203 -5.36 -13.40 -21.79
N PHE A 204 -4.48 -14.28 -22.27
CA PHE A 204 -3.06 -13.96 -22.43
C PHE A 204 -2.84 -12.84 -23.45
N ASP A 205 -3.50 -12.91 -24.61
CA ASP A 205 -3.45 -11.87 -25.63
C ASP A 205 -3.95 -10.52 -25.09
N TYR A 206 -5.06 -10.53 -24.34
CA TYR A 206 -5.56 -9.34 -23.67
C TYR A 206 -4.55 -8.77 -22.67
N ILE A 207 -3.91 -9.60 -21.85
CA ILE A 207 -2.86 -9.16 -20.92
C ILE A 207 -1.74 -8.46 -21.69
N CYS A 208 -1.23 -9.07 -22.76
CA CYS A 208 -0.14 -8.50 -23.55
C CYS A 208 -0.53 -7.16 -24.17
N ALA A 209 -1.71 -7.09 -24.82
CA ALA A 209 -2.19 -5.89 -25.47
C ALA A 209 -2.45 -4.75 -24.47
N ALA A 210 -3.16 -5.02 -23.37
CA ALA A 210 -3.48 -4.02 -22.35
C ALA A 210 -2.22 -3.53 -21.64
N SER A 211 -1.34 -4.43 -21.22
CA SER A 211 -0.11 -4.06 -20.51
C SER A 211 0.83 -3.23 -21.38
N GLY A 212 1.03 -3.63 -22.65
CA GLY A 212 1.87 -2.91 -23.60
C GLY A 212 1.32 -1.52 -23.92
N TYR A 213 0.01 -1.41 -24.17
CA TYR A 213 -0.65 -0.14 -24.42
C TYR A 213 -0.55 0.80 -23.20
N THR A 214 -0.94 0.34 -22.02
CA THR A 214 -0.92 1.14 -20.79
C THR A 214 0.49 1.62 -20.47
N PHE A 215 1.48 0.73 -20.50
CA PHE A 215 2.86 1.09 -20.17
C PHE A 215 3.40 2.15 -21.15
N LEU A 216 3.22 1.94 -22.45
CA LEU A 216 3.75 2.85 -23.48
C LEU A 216 3.07 4.23 -23.40
N VAL A 217 1.75 4.26 -23.37
CA VAL A 217 0.99 5.51 -23.34
C VAL A 217 1.27 6.29 -22.05
N MET A 218 1.31 5.61 -20.89
CA MET A 218 1.61 6.26 -19.62
C MET A 218 3.05 6.80 -19.59
N ALA A 219 4.03 6.05 -20.11
CA ALA A 219 5.40 6.52 -20.19
C ALA A 219 5.54 7.77 -21.08
N ILE A 220 4.86 7.80 -22.23
CA ILE A 220 4.86 8.96 -23.13
C ILE A 220 4.22 10.17 -22.44
N ILE A 221 3.06 10.00 -21.80
CA ILE A 221 2.36 11.09 -21.11
C ILE A 221 3.19 11.62 -19.94
N ALA A 222 3.67 10.73 -19.06
CA ALA A 222 4.51 11.11 -17.93
C ALA A 222 5.75 11.87 -18.41
N LYS A 223 6.42 11.38 -19.47
CA LYS A 223 7.62 12.05 -19.99
C LYS A 223 7.30 13.40 -20.65
N ALA A 224 6.19 13.49 -21.37
CA ALA A 224 5.76 14.74 -21.97
C ALA A 224 5.48 15.82 -20.91
N ILE A 225 4.82 15.45 -19.79
CA ILE A 225 4.54 16.36 -18.68
C ILE A 225 5.84 16.77 -17.97
N ASP A 226 6.72 15.80 -17.67
CA ASP A 226 8.02 16.01 -17.03
C ASP A 226 8.93 17.00 -17.79
N MET A 227 8.77 17.08 -19.13
CA MET A 227 9.52 18.02 -19.97
C MET A 227 8.99 19.46 -19.94
N ILE A 228 7.79 19.70 -19.41
CA ILE A 228 7.20 21.04 -19.33
C ILE A 228 7.70 21.73 -18.06
N HIS A 229 8.40 22.86 -18.25
CA HIS A 229 8.88 23.67 -17.14
C HIS A 229 7.72 24.11 -16.23
N GLY A 230 7.81 23.79 -14.94
CA GLY A 230 6.78 24.07 -13.94
C GLY A 230 5.76 22.96 -13.69
N LEU A 231 5.76 21.88 -14.49
CA LEU A 231 4.93 20.68 -14.27
C LEU A 231 5.77 19.42 -14.01
N GLN A 232 6.96 19.62 -13.44
CA GLN A 232 7.84 18.51 -13.09
C GLN A 232 7.14 17.61 -12.07
N LEU A 233 7.02 16.34 -12.43
CA LEU A 233 6.29 15.35 -11.65
C LEU A 233 7.05 14.89 -10.40
N ARG A 234 8.37 15.16 -10.36
CA ARG A 234 9.23 14.88 -9.22
C ARG A 234 9.71 16.18 -8.58
N MET A 235 9.68 16.21 -7.26
CA MET A 235 10.16 17.34 -6.47
C MET A 235 11.69 17.43 -6.52
N THR A 236 12.22 18.63 -6.23
CA THR A 236 13.66 18.85 -6.11
C THR A 236 14.28 17.97 -5.00
N PRO A 237 15.56 17.58 -5.11
CA PRO A 237 16.22 16.73 -4.10
C PRO A 237 16.25 17.32 -2.69
N GLU A 238 16.28 18.65 -2.60
CA GLU A 238 16.19 19.39 -1.35
C GLU A 238 14.78 19.27 -0.78
N GLY A 239 13.76 19.37 -1.64
CA GLY A 239 12.39 19.26 -1.19
C GLY A 239 12.01 17.85 -0.72
N GLU A 240 12.52 16.83 -1.40
CA GLU A 240 12.39 15.43 -0.98
C GLU A 240 12.99 15.21 0.43
N SER A 241 14.09 15.89 0.77
CA SER A 241 14.76 15.72 2.08
C SER A 241 14.01 16.35 3.26
N VAL A 242 13.24 17.40 3.00
CA VAL A 242 12.44 18.11 4.00
C VAL A 242 11.09 17.40 4.20
N GLY A 243 10.51 16.91 3.11
CA GLY A 243 9.23 16.21 3.07
C GLY A 243 8.12 17.05 2.44
N LEU A 244 7.23 16.40 1.69
CA LEU A 244 6.17 17.09 0.92
C LEU A 244 5.14 17.81 1.80
N ASP A 245 4.87 17.30 3.01
CA ASP A 245 3.98 17.94 3.99
C ASP A 245 4.42 19.39 4.28
N GLU A 246 5.73 19.63 4.39
CA GLU A 246 6.28 20.94 4.73
C GLU A 246 6.31 21.90 3.53
N ILE A 247 6.60 21.39 2.34
CA ILE A 247 6.84 22.26 1.16
C ILE A 247 5.57 22.52 0.35
N GLU A 248 4.69 21.54 0.22
CA GLU A 248 3.49 21.68 -0.61
C GLU A 248 2.25 22.02 0.23
N ILE A 249 2.13 21.49 1.45
CA ILE A 249 0.92 21.62 2.28
C ILE A 249 1.10 22.69 3.36
N GLY A 250 2.27 22.75 4.00
CA GLY A 250 2.56 23.63 5.13
C GLY A 250 1.97 23.15 6.47
N GLU A 251 1.41 21.94 6.50
CA GLU A 251 0.83 21.30 7.69
C GLU A 251 1.35 19.87 7.80
N TYR A 252 1.64 19.41 9.02
CA TYR A 252 2.11 18.05 9.27
C TYR A 252 0.96 17.12 9.61
N ALA A 253 0.99 15.89 9.08
CA ALA A 253 0.00 14.88 9.44
C ALA A 253 0.05 14.47 10.94
N ASN A 254 1.18 14.71 11.62
CA ASN A 254 1.42 14.33 13.02
C ASN A 254 2.38 15.31 13.73
N ASP A 255 1.89 16.06 14.71
CA ASP A 255 2.66 17.08 15.47
C ASP A 255 3.88 16.51 16.23
N TYR A 256 3.87 15.22 16.61
CA TYR A 256 5.01 14.63 17.32
C TYR A 256 6.28 14.51 16.46
N VAL A 257 6.14 14.58 15.14
CA VAL A 257 7.28 14.60 14.20
C VAL A 257 8.05 15.93 14.33
N GLU A 258 7.32 17.04 14.51
CA GLU A 258 7.88 18.37 14.77
C GLU A 258 8.64 18.40 16.11
N VAL A 259 8.01 17.89 17.17
CA VAL A 259 8.60 17.79 18.51
C VAL A 259 9.93 17.01 18.47
N ARG A 260 9.97 15.88 17.77
CA ARG A 260 11.18 15.06 17.64
C ARG A 260 12.28 15.77 16.84
N ARG A 261 11.96 16.45 15.74
CA ARG A 261 12.92 17.26 14.97
C ARG A 261 13.50 18.38 15.82
N HIS A 262 12.66 19.08 16.60
CA HIS A 262 13.12 20.10 17.55
C HIS A 262 14.09 19.52 18.58
N PHE A 263 13.82 18.34 19.16
CA PHE A 263 14.75 17.70 20.09
C PHE A 263 16.11 17.34 19.46
N TYR A 264 16.12 16.85 18.21
CA TYR A 264 17.38 16.58 17.51
C TYR A 264 18.15 17.86 17.17
N ASN A 265 17.45 18.93 16.77
CA ASN A 265 18.08 20.23 16.56
C ASN A 265 18.64 20.81 17.86
N LEU A 266 17.92 20.70 18.98
CA LEU A 266 18.41 21.14 20.30
C LEU A 266 19.60 20.33 20.78
N SER A 267 19.62 19.01 20.57
CA SER A 267 20.74 18.15 20.95
C SER A 267 21.98 18.38 20.08
N ALA A 268 21.81 18.58 18.77
CA ALA A 268 22.89 19.00 17.87
C ALA A 268 23.47 20.38 18.24
N LEU A 269 22.62 21.31 18.67
CA LEU A 269 23.05 22.60 19.23
C LEU A 269 23.72 22.46 20.61
N GLY A 270 23.41 21.41 21.36
CA GLY A 270 24.03 21.07 22.63
C GLY A 270 25.45 20.49 22.47
N GLU A 271 25.68 19.69 21.43
CA GLU A 271 27.02 19.17 21.09
C GLU A 271 27.93 20.27 20.51
N HIS A 272 27.37 21.27 19.83
CA HIS A 272 28.13 22.41 19.31
C HIS A 272 28.39 23.54 20.32
N LYS A 273 27.74 23.52 21.49
CA LYS A 273 27.95 24.51 22.57
C LYS A 273 29.09 24.16 23.53
N GLY A 274 30.09 23.42 23.04
CA GLY A 274 31.40 23.31 23.68
C GLY A 274 32.28 24.53 23.48
N ASP A 275 31.97 25.43 22.54
CA ASP A 275 32.77 26.62 22.29
C ASP A 275 31.91 27.80 21.78
N SER A 276 32.10 28.95 22.41
CA SER A 276 31.60 30.30 22.06
C SER A 276 30.15 30.69 22.43
N SER A 277 30.03 31.99 22.70
CA SER A 277 29.17 32.65 23.67
C SER A 277 27.70 32.79 23.29
N ALA A 278 26.85 32.71 24.31
CA ALA A 278 25.43 33.04 24.25
C ALA A 278 25.20 34.54 24.01
N SER A 279 24.81 34.94 22.80
CA SER A 279 24.15 36.24 22.60
C SER A 279 23.21 36.35 21.40
N ASP A 280 23.30 35.51 20.36
CA ASP A 280 22.51 35.73 19.15
C ASP A 280 21.60 34.54 18.82
N LEU A 281 20.40 34.48 19.41
CA LEU A 281 19.30 33.64 18.91
C LEU A 281 17.95 34.09 19.47
N PHE A 282 17.57 35.32 19.12
CA PHE A 282 16.18 35.74 19.05
C PHE A 282 16.00 36.48 17.72
N VAL A 283 14.85 36.26 17.06
CA VAL A 283 14.42 36.68 15.70
C VAL A 283 14.48 35.45 14.76
N SER A 284 13.39 34.84 14.29
CA SER A 284 12.10 35.38 13.86
C SER A 284 11.05 34.26 13.87
N GLY A 285 9.78 34.59 14.17
CA GLY A 285 8.62 33.75 13.84
C GLY A 285 7.77 33.30 15.03
N ASP A 286 7.04 34.22 15.66
CA ASP A 286 5.97 33.85 16.59
C ASP A 286 4.80 34.83 16.41
N LYS A 287 3.73 34.42 15.74
CA LYS A 287 2.39 35.04 15.86
C LYS A 287 1.30 33.99 15.63
N ASN A 288 0.85 33.42 16.75
CA ASN A 288 -0.46 32.80 17.03
C ASN A 288 -0.40 31.30 17.40
N GLY A 289 -0.01 31.00 18.63
CA GLY A 289 -0.21 29.67 19.24
C GLY A 289 0.45 29.49 20.62
N SER A 290 1.49 30.26 20.90
CA SER A 290 2.41 30.05 22.04
C SER A 290 1.89 30.47 23.43
N SER A 291 0.66 30.99 23.57
CA SER A 291 0.17 31.49 24.87
C SER A 291 -0.41 30.41 25.80
N ASN A 292 -0.75 29.22 25.29
CA ASN A 292 -1.38 28.16 26.10
C ASN A 292 -0.43 27.02 26.51
N LEU A 293 0.68 26.78 25.78
CA LEU A 293 1.59 25.68 26.11
C LEU A 293 2.56 25.99 27.27
N ARG A 294 2.96 27.28 27.42
CA ARG A 294 3.86 27.71 28.50
C ARG A 294 3.25 27.57 29.90
N LYS A 295 1.91 27.59 30.03
CA LYS A 295 1.26 27.39 31.33
C LYS A 295 1.19 25.93 31.76
N SER A 296 1.02 24.98 30.82
CA SER A 296 0.91 23.55 31.17
C SER A 296 2.25 22.91 31.56
N ILE A 297 3.36 23.31 30.93
CA ILE A 297 4.68 22.73 31.25
C ILE A 297 5.23 23.28 32.58
N HIS A 298 4.93 24.53 32.92
CA HIS A 298 5.37 25.13 34.19
C HIS A 298 4.57 24.64 35.41
N LEU A 299 3.33 24.18 35.22
CA LEU A 299 2.50 23.60 36.28
C LEU A 299 2.91 22.14 36.61
N LEU A 300 3.31 21.35 35.60
CA LEU A 300 3.76 19.97 35.80
C LEU A 300 5.12 19.87 36.52
N TRP A 301 5.97 20.89 36.44
CA TRP A 301 7.30 20.88 37.07
C TRP A 301 7.31 21.38 38.53
N LEU A 302 6.28 22.11 38.95
CA LEU A 302 6.17 22.65 40.32
C LEU A 302 5.39 21.73 41.28
N GLU A 303 4.59 20.78 40.78
CA GLU A 303 3.93 19.79 41.63
C GLU A 303 4.85 18.65 42.10
N ASP A 304 5.90 18.33 41.33
CA ASP A 304 6.80 17.20 41.65
C ASP A 304 7.98 17.60 42.57
N SER A 305 8.27 18.90 42.71
CA SER A 305 9.39 19.40 43.53
C SER A 305 9.04 19.79 44.97
N THR A 306 7.78 19.60 45.41
CA THR A 306 7.35 19.91 46.79
C THR A 306 7.03 18.71 47.66
N LYS A 307 7.25 17.47 47.18
CA LYS A 307 7.14 16.26 48.02
C LYS A 307 8.39 15.41 47.94
N SER A 308 8.99 15.18 49.11
CA SER A 308 10.18 14.37 49.40
C SER A 308 11.53 15.07 49.20
N GLY A 309 12.06 15.60 50.30
CA GLY A 309 13.48 15.89 50.41
C GLY A 309 14.24 14.61 50.71
N ASP A 310 15.17 14.25 49.82
CA ASP A 310 16.42 13.52 50.13
C ASP A 310 17.36 13.61 48.91
N PRO A 311 18.70 13.62 49.11
CA PRO A 311 19.68 13.89 48.04
C PRO A 311 19.92 12.70 47.10
N PRO A 312 20.44 12.92 45.88
CA PRO A 312 20.48 11.89 44.83
C PRO A 312 21.58 10.84 45.08
N GLY A 313 21.16 9.65 45.50
CA GLY A 313 21.97 8.43 45.53
C GLY A 313 21.90 7.64 44.22
N LYS A 314 23.06 7.20 43.75
CA LYS A 314 23.28 6.32 42.58
C LYS A 314 22.38 5.06 42.59
N LEU A 315 21.75 4.75 41.46
CA LEU A 315 21.23 3.40 41.11
C LEU A 315 21.36 3.25 39.58
N ALA A 316 22.37 2.58 39.04
CA ALA A 316 22.62 1.14 39.00
C ALA A 316 21.52 0.35 38.24
N PHE A 317 21.86 -0.01 37.00
CA PHE A 317 21.19 -0.98 36.13
C PHE A 317 20.88 -2.29 36.86
N SER A 318 19.65 -2.79 36.76
CA SER A 318 19.31 -4.17 37.10
C SER A 318 18.35 -4.74 36.06
N THR A 319 18.88 -5.63 35.23
CA THR A 319 18.17 -6.56 34.34
C THR A 319 17.47 -7.65 35.15
N ARG A 320 16.19 -7.91 34.86
CA ARG A 320 15.40 -9.16 35.06
C ARG A 320 13.95 -8.79 34.66
N GLY A 321 13.12 -9.61 34.04
CA GLY A 321 13.16 -11.02 33.65
C GLY A 321 11.77 -11.32 33.08
N CYS A 322 11.72 -12.14 32.04
CA CYS A 322 10.52 -12.55 31.34
C CYS A 322 9.76 -13.61 32.16
N HIS A 323 8.45 -13.45 32.29
CA HIS A 323 7.47 -14.49 32.58
C HIS A 323 6.27 -14.29 31.66
#